data_AF-R4KJ27-F1
#
_entry.id   AF-R4KJ27-F1
#
_cell.length_a   1.000
_cell.length_b   1.000
_cell.length_c   1.000
_cell.angle_alpha   90.00
_cell.angle_beta   90.00
_cell.angle_gamma   90.00
#
_symmetry.space_group_name_H-M   'P 1'
#
loop_
_entity.id
_entity.type
_entity.pdbx_description
1 polymer ?
#
loop_
_entity_poly.entity_id
_entity_poly.type
_entity_poly.pdbx_seq_one_letter_code
_entity_poly.pdbx_strand_id
1 'polypeptide(L)'
;MLQWYIEDAGGGCRAFSEVLVLVCEQPRLIYQRFLPLTWDNKMSMEEIACRKVLEMMREAGVKRDDYLYVCSGNIFFGLHKWLTENGYHWETAKMEGLAHEVAENTFQQQIISAGFPAEIRLEERNYRDYYRQVDAWIKENATRIQYIKDMKVRCKPARLRYLLKGNAGSARTCSHCRKKILPYSPMVQYRFREFGKKKSRYYHPDCSPVKPHKNKLQQARIDWQGEVLNGVILPTRETQPCKICGQDVPTGTKAVHARRDRELIFGHPNCFKSLNKDTCTE
;
A
#
# COMPACT_ATOMS: atom_id res chain seq x y z
N MET A 1 3.09 -5.53 34.36
CA MET A 1 2.74 -5.16 32.98
C MET A 1 3.83 -4.24 32.47
N LEU A 2 4.56 -4.68 31.45
CA LEU A 2 5.61 -3.88 30.83
C LEU A 2 5.05 -3.17 29.59
N GLN A 3 5.70 -2.07 29.22
CA GLN A 3 5.43 -1.36 27.97
C GLN A 3 6.59 -1.60 27.00
N TRP A 4 6.24 -2.01 25.78
CA TRP A 4 7.19 -2.35 24.74
C TRP A 4 7.00 -1.47 23.52
N TYR A 5 8.09 -1.04 22.92
CA TYR A 5 8.10 -0.17 21.75
C TYR A 5 8.79 -0.88 20.59
N ILE A 6 8.13 -0.92 19.44
CA ILE A 6 8.61 -1.58 18.23
C ILE A 6 8.75 -0.54 17.11
N GLU A 7 9.98 -0.37 16.61
CA GLU A 7 10.33 0.59 15.55
C GLU A 7 11.26 -0.05 14.52
N ASP A 8 11.31 0.55 13.33
CA ASP A 8 12.27 0.31 12.27
C ASP A 8 13.09 1.56 11.89
N ALA A 9 14.28 1.35 11.33
CA ALA A 9 15.06 2.40 10.69
C ALA A 9 15.70 1.92 9.40
N GLY A 10 15.96 2.86 8.49
CA GLY A 10 16.61 2.60 7.21
C GLY A 10 15.69 2.14 6.08
N GLY A 11 14.36 2.05 6.28
CA GLY A 11 13.40 1.62 5.26
C GLY A 11 13.42 2.43 3.96
N GLY A 12 13.72 3.72 4.05
CA GLY A 12 13.85 4.61 2.88
C GLY A 12 15.20 4.55 2.17
N CYS A 13 16.23 3.98 2.81
CA CYS A 13 17.57 3.86 2.22
C CYS A 13 17.62 2.65 1.28
N ARG A 14 18.33 2.77 0.15
CA ARG A 14 18.51 1.68 -0.82
C ARG A 14 19.65 0.74 -0.44
N ALA A 15 20.50 1.15 0.49
CA ALA A 15 21.61 0.39 1.01
C ALA A 15 21.39 0.04 2.50
N PHE A 16 22.17 -0.93 2.97
CA PHE A 16 22.22 -1.44 4.34
C PHE A 16 20.95 -2.13 4.81
N SER A 17 21.04 -2.86 5.92
CA SER A 17 19.89 -3.60 6.45
C SER A 17 18.92 -2.64 7.12
N GLU A 18 17.62 -2.87 6.93
CA GLU A 18 16.61 -2.27 7.82
C GLU A 18 16.82 -2.83 9.22
N VAL A 19 16.88 -1.93 10.19
CA VAL A 19 16.97 -2.26 11.62
C VAL A 19 15.57 -2.36 12.15
N LEU A 20 15.28 -3.42 12.92
CA LEU A 20 14.10 -3.54 13.75
C LEU A 20 14.54 -3.53 15.20
N VAL A 21 13.82 -2.81 16.05
CA VAL A 21 14.09 -2.77 17.48
C VAL A 21 12.85 -3.14 18.28
N LEU A 22 13.07 -3.75 19.44
CA LEU A 22 12.08 -3.96 20.49
C LEU A 22 12.69 -3.43 21.79
N VAL A 23 12.03 -2.46 22.41
CA VAL A 23 12.55 -1.75 23.57
C VAL A 23 11.53 -1.75 24.71
N CYS A 24 11.99 -1.99 25.92
CA CYS A 24 11.28 -1.62 27.15
C CYS A 24 12.11 -0.53 27.83
N GLU A 25 11.48 0.54 28.31
CA GLU A 25 12.20 1.61 29.03
C GLU A 25 12.33 1.30 30.52
N GLN A 26 11.38 0.54 31.07
CA GLN A 26 11.29 0.24 32.50
C GLN A 26 10.88 -1.23 32.72
N PRO A 27 11.86 -2.15 32.89
CA PRO A 27 13.30 -1.92 32.90
C PRO A 27 13.87 -1.64 31.51
N ARG A 28 15.06 -1.01 31.45
CA ARG A 28 15.74 -0.73 30.18
C ARG A 28 16.21 -2.02 29.51
N LEU A 29 15.45 -2.49 28.53
CA LEU A 29 15.74 -3.69 27.74
C LEU A 29 15.71 -3.32 26.26
N ILE A 30 16.73 -3.74 25.50
CA ILE A 30 16.89 -3.37 24.10
C ILE A 30 17.24 -4.63 23.30
N TYR A 31 16.40 -4.94 22.31
CA TYR A 31 16.61 -6.03 21.37
C TYR A 31 16.63 -5.46 19.96
N GLN A 32 17.53 -5.99 19.12
CA GLN A 32 17.73 -5.51 17.76
C GLN A 32 17.80 -6.68 16.79
N ARG A 33 17.28 -6.49 15.58
CA ARG A 33 17.41 -7.42 14.46
C ARG A 33 17.62 -6.64 13.17
N PHE A 34 18.30 -7.29 12.23
CA PHE A 34 18.56 -6.75 10.91
C PHE A 34 17.79 -7.56 9.88
N LEU A 35 17.10 -6.88 8.96
CA LEU A 35 16.54 -7.54 7.80
C LEU A 35 17.63 -7.79 6.76
N PRO A 36 17.81 -9.03 6.28
CA PRO A 36 18.86 -9.35 5.34
C PRO A 36 18.70 -8.55 4.04
N LEU A 37 19.81 -8.24 3.38
CA LEU A 37 19.79 -7.45 2.14
C LEU A 37 19.00 -8.17 1.02
N THR A 38 18.99 -9.50 1.03
CA THR A 38 18.24 -10.38 0.11
C THR A 38 17.78 -11.66 0.82
N TRP A 39 16.83 -12.39 0.23
CA TRP A 39 16.32 -13.69 0.71
C TRP A 39 15.59 -14.44 -0.42
N ASP A 40 15.48 -15.76 -0.34
CA ASP A 40 14.96 -16.62 -1.42
C ASP A 40 13.59 -17.27 -1.15
N ASN A 41 13.18 -17.29 0.11
CA ASN A 41 12.07 -18.10 0.63
C ASN A 41 10.65 -17.65 0.26
N LYS A 42 10.49 -16.84 -0.80
CA LYS A 42 9.24 -16.24 -1.28
C LYS A 42 8.46 -15.42 -0.24
N MET A 43 9.01 -15.22 0.96
CA MET A 43 8.40 -14.37 1.98
C MET A 43 8.48 -12.92 1.52
N SER A 44 7.43 -12.16 1.84
CA SER A 44 7.43 -10.73 1.74
C SER A 44 8.26 -10.09 2.85
N MET A 45 8.66 -8.84 2.65
CA MET A 45 9.32 -8.03 3.68
C MET A 45 8.53 -7.98 4.99
N GLU A 46 7.20 -7.80 4.91
CA GLU A 46 6.30 -7.77 6.07
C GLU A 46 6.33 -9.09 6.86
N GLU A 47 6.39 -10.23 6.18
CA GLU A 47 6.47 -11.54 6.83
C GLU A 47 7.82 -11.78 7.52
N ILE A 48 8.92 -11.34 6.91
CA ILE A 48 10.26 -11.46 7.54
C ILE A 48 10.37 -10.52 8.73
N ALA A 49 9.89 -9.28 8.60
CA ALA A 49 9.87 -8.32 9.69
C ALA A 49 9.05 -8.84 10.87
N CYS A 50 7.83 -9.34 10.60
CA CYS A 50 6.99 -9.97 11.60
C CYS A 50 7.75 -11.11 12.30
N ARG A 51 8.35 -12.04 11.56
CA ARG A 51 9.12 -13.15 12.14
C ARG A 51 10.25 -12.66 13.04
N LYS A 52 11.01 -11.65 12.60
CA LYS A 52 12.13 -11.09 13.37
C LYS A 52 11.67 -10.39 14.65
N VAL A 53 10.55 -9.67 14.60
CA VAL A 53 9.94 -9.09 15.80
C VAL A 53 9.46 -10.17 16.76
N LEU A 54 8.80 -11.23 16.26
CA LEU A 54 8.38 -12.35 17.10
C LEU A 54 9.55 -13.09 17.76
N GLU A 55 10.69 -13.20 17.06
CA GLU A 55 11.93 -13.70 17.67
C GLU A 55 12.38 -12.82 18.85
N MET A 56 12.39 -11.49 18.68
CA MET A 56 12.73 -10.56 19.76
C MET A 56 11.73 -10.61 20.91
N MET A 57 10.42 -10.70 20.62
CA MET A 57 9.39 -10.80 21.65
C MET A 57 9.55 -12.07 22.49
N ARG A 58 9.88 -13.21 21.87
CA ARG A 58 10.16 -14.46 22.59
C ARG A 58 11.40 -14.36 23.46
N GLU A 59 12.48 -13.80 22.91
CA GLU A 59 13.74 -13.58 23.65
C GLU A 59 13.53 -12.67 24.86
N ALA A 60 12.74 -11.60 24.68
CA ALA A 60 12.41 -10.63 25.71
C ALA A 60 11.38 -11.13 26.74
N GLY A 61 10.77 -12.29 26.50
CA GLY A 61 9.71 -12.82 27.36
C GLY A 61 8.44 -11.97 27.39
N VAL A 62 8.10 -11.30 26.27
CA VAL A 62 6.90 -10.46 26.17
C VAL A 62 5.64 -11.27 26.43
N LYS A 63 4.83 -10.81 27.39
CA LYS A 63 3.58 -11.47 27.78
C LYS A 63 2.39 -10.85 27.06
N ARG A 64 1.26 -11.57 27.03
CA ARG A 64 0.01 -11.06 26.43
C ARG A 64 -0.56 -9.85 27.17
N ASP A 65 -0.36 -9.83 28.50
CA ASP A 65 -0.79 -8.75 29.37
C ASP A 65 0.14 -7.53 29.33
N ASP A 66 1.28 -7.61 28.63
CA ASP A 66 2.12 -6.44 28.36
C ASP A 66 1.48 -5.57 27.26
N TYR A 67 1.84 -4.29 27.23
CA TYR A 67 1.33 -3.35 26.22
C TYR A 67 2.38 -3.08 25.14
N LEU A 68 2.01 -3.20 23.87
CA LEU A 68 2.90 -2.98 22.73
C LEU A 68 2.53 -1.73 21.94
N TYR A 69 3.44 -0.77 21.85
CA TYR A 69 3.38 0.36 20.95
C TYR A 69 4.18 0.04 19.69
N VAL A 70 3.51 0.00 18.54
CA VAL A 70 4.14 -0.39 17.27
C VAL A 70 4.13 0.79 16.30
N CYS A 71 5.24 1.01 15.60
CA CYS A 71 5.29 2.05 14.57
C CYS A 71 4.21 1.82 13.50
N SER A 72 3.69 2.92 12.95
CA SER A 72 2.71 2.91 11.87
C SER A 72 3.28 2.51 10.49
N GLY A 73 4.58 2.21 10.42
CA GLY A 73 5.27 1.78 9.20
C GLY A 73 4.60 0.58 8.54
N ASN A 74 4.46 0.62 7.21
CA ASN A 74 3.79 -0.45 6.44
C ASN A 74 4.46 -1.81 6.62
N ILE A 75 5.75 -1.84 6.99
CA ILE A 75 6.52 -3.06 7.26
C ILE A 75 5.92 -3.89 8.40
N PHE A 76 5.20 -3.24 9.32
CA PHE A 76 4.58 -3.86 10.50
C PHE A 76 3.13 -4.29 10.30
N PHE A 77 2.51 -4.11 9.12
CA PHE A 77 1.10 -4.48 8.92
C PHE A 77 0.82 -5.96 9.17
N GLY A 78 1.77 -6.85 8.82
CA GLY A 78 1.68 -8.27 9.16
C GLY A 78 1.71 -8.51 10.68
N LEU A 79 2.55 -7.78 11.40
CA LEU A 79 2.67 -7.85 12.86
C LEU A 79 1.42 -7.32 13.56
N HIS A 80 0.88 -6.17 13.12
CA HIS A 80 -0.38 -5.59 13.62
C HIS A 80 -1.50 -6.63 13.61
N LYS A 81 -1.68 -7.28 12.45
CA LYS A 81 -2.67 -8.35 12.28
C LYS A 81 -2.40 -9.51 13.24
N TRP A 82 -1.16 -9.98 13.32
CA TRP A 82 -0.78 -11.10 14.18
C TRP A 82 -1.04 -10.81 15.66
N LEU A 83 -0.69 -9.61 16.16
CA LEU A 83 -0.90 -9.20 17.54
C LEU A 83 -2.39 -9.20 17.90
N THR A 84 -3.25 -8.66 17.02
CA THR A 84 -4.71 -8.70 17.19
C THR A 84 -5.24 -10.12 17.23
N GLU A 85 -4.84 -10.97 16.27
CA GLU A 85 -5.32 -12.36 16.18
C GLU A 85 -4.85 -13.22 17.37
N ASN A 86 -3.75 -12.85 18.03
CA ASN A 86 -3.19 -13.59 19.16
C ASN A 86 -3.50 -12.97 20.53
N GLY A 87 -4.38 -11.95 20.58
CA GLY A 87 -4.89 -11.38 21.82
C GLY A 87 -3.88 -10.57 22.62
N TYR A 88 -2.91 -9.93 21.97
CA TYR A 88 -2.00 -8.99 22.62
C TYR A 88 -2.64 -7.60 22.77
N HIS A 89 -2.30 -6.87 23.83
CA HIS A 89 -2.63 -5.46 23.95
C HIS A 89 -1.64 -4.62 23.15
N TRP A 90 -2.13 -3.93 22.12
CA TRP A 90 -1.26 -3.13 21.28
C TRP A 90 -1.99 -1.98 20.60
N GLU A 91 -1.22 -0.95 20.22
CA GLU A 91 -1.69 0.13 19.36
C GLU A 91 -0.57 0.66 18.46
N THR A 92 -0.96 1.42 17.43
CA THR A 92 0.02 2.17 16.64
C THR A 92 0.39 3.46 17.36
N ALA A 93 1.69 3.74 17.46
CA ALA A 93 2.18 5.02 17.95
C ALA A 93 3.22 5.61 17.00
N LYS A 94 3.36 6.94 17.06
CA LYS A 94 4.51 7.63 16.47
C LYS A 94 5.68 7.42 17.43
N MET A 95 6.74 6.75 16.99
CA MET A 95 7.86 6.49 17.89
C MET A 95 8.70 7.73 18.06
N GLU A 96 9.02 7.99 19.32
CA GLU A 96 9.91 9.02 19.82
C GLU A 96 10.69 8.40 20.99
N GLY A 97 11.71 9.10 21.51
CA GLY A 97 12.51 8.59 22.62
C GLY A 97 13.35 7.35 22.27
N LEU A 98 13.49 6.44 23.24
CA LEU A 98 14.55 5.42 23.23
C LEU A 98 14.48 4.48 22.01
N ALA A 99 13.29 4.00 21.65
CA ALA A 99 13.15 3.09 20.50
C ALA A 99 13.59 3.74 19.19
N HIS A 100 13.21 5.00 18.97
CA HIS A 100 13.59 5.74 17.77
C HIS A 100 15.10 6.02 17.74
N GLU A 101 15.68 6.48 18.86
CA GLU A 101 17.11 6.74 18.98
C GLU A 101 17.95 5.49 18.73
N VAL A 102 17.55 4.35 19.31
CA VAL A 102 18.25 3.08 19.13
C VAL A 102 18.16 2.63 17.67
N ALA A 103 16.98 2.71 17.03
CA ALA A 103 16.82 2.29 15.65
C ALA A 103 17.69 3.12 14.69
N GLU A 104 17.61 4.46 14.78
CA GLU A 104 18.36 5.37 13.91
C GLU A 104 19.87 5.30 14.16
N ASN A 105 20.30 5.24 15.43
CA ASN A 105 21.73 5.11 15.73
C ASN A 105 22.27 3.76 15.26
N THR A 106 21.57 2.64 15.51
CA THR A 106 22.00 1.33 15.00
C THR A 106 22.08 1.33 13.46
N PHE A 107 21.17 2.02 12.77
CA PHE A 107 21.24 2.16 11.33
C PHE A 107 22.46 3.00 10.88
N GLN A 108 22.69 4.15 11.50
CA GLN A 108 23.87 4.98 11.27
C GLN A 108 25.17 4.21 11.51
N GLN A 109 25.26 3.43 12.59
CA GLN A 109 26.49 2.67 12.91
C GLN A 109 26.82 1.61 11.87
N GLN A 110 25.82 0.96 11.24
CA GLN A 110 26.08 0.06 10.11
C GLN A 110 26.76 0.79 8.95
N ILE A 111 26.30 2.01 8.66
CA ILE A 111 26.80 2.83 7.56
C ILE A 111 28.22 3.30 7.85
N ILE A 112 28.48 3.80 9.06
CA ILE A 112 29.82 4.23 9.50
C ILE A 112 30.79 3.05 9.49
N SER A 113 30.38 1.89 10.01
CA SER A 113 31.23 0.69 10.06
C SER A 113 31.65 0.20 8.67
N ALA A 114 30.87 0.52 7.64
CA ALA A 114 31.20 0.25 6.25
C ALA A 114 32.15 1.28 5.60
N GLY A 115 32.55 2.32 6.35
CA GLY A 115 33.48 3.37 5.93
C GLY A 115 32.83 4.66 5.45
N PHE A 116 31.54 4.90 5.76
CA PHE A 116 30.91 6.19 5.51
C PHE A 116 31.38 7.23 6.55
N PRO A 117 31.58 8.51 6.18
CA PRO A 117 32.07 9.53 7.10
C PRO A 117 31.14 9.73 8.31
N ALA A 118 31.72 9.67 9.53
CA ALA A 118 30.97 9.68 10.78
C ALA A 118 30.41 11.06 11.17
N GLU A 119 30.97 12.11 10.57
CA GLU A 119 30.52 13.49 10.66
C GLU A 119 29.23 13.74 9.87
N ILE A 120 28.94 12.93 8.85
CA ILE A 120 27.70 13.03 8.08
C ILE A 120 26.62 12.21 8.81
N ARG A 121 25.66 12.92 9.42
CA ARG A 121 24.58 12.32 10.21
C ARG A 121 23.22 12.74 9.68
N LEU A 122 22.20 11.98 10.08
CA LEU A 122 20.82 12.38 9.88
C LEU A 122 20.49 13.56 10.81
N GLU A 123 20.33 14.74 10.22
CA GLU A 123 19.95 15.96 10.93
C GLU A 123 18.49 16.32 10.65
N GLU A 124 17.76 16.78 11.68
CA GLU A 124 16.39 17.28 11.57
C GLU A 124 15.42 16.36 10.81
N ARG A 125 15.65 15.03 10.87
CA ARG A 125 14.88 14.03 10.11
C ARG A 125 14.90 14.27 8.59
N ASN A 126 15.94 14.92 8.05
CA ASN A 126 16.14 15.09 6.60
C ASN A 126 16.67 13.80 5.93
N TYR A 127 15.84 12.75 5.98
CA TYR A 127 16.15 11.44 5.42
C TYR A 127 16.46 11.49 3.92
N ARG A 128 15.83 12.42 3.20
CA ARG A 128 15.99 12.52 1.74
C ARG A 128 17.43 12.90 1.37
N ASP A 129 17.97 13.92 2.00
CA ASP A 129 19.33 14.38 1.70
C ASP A 129 20.37 13.43 2.28
N TYR A 130 20.14 12.92 3.49
CA TYR A 130 21.02 11.92 4.09
C TYR A 130 21.13 10.66 3.21
N TYR A 131 20.01 10.06 2.79
CA TYR A 131 20.05 8.88 1.90
C TYR A 131 20.61 9.19 0.51
N ARG A 132 20.47 10.42 0.01
CA ARG A 132 21.13 10.83 -1.24
C ARG A 132 22.66 10.83 -1.11
N GLN A 133 23.19 11.26 0.04
CA GLN A 133 24.62 11.23 0.32
C GLN A 133 25.13 9.80 0.44
N VAL A 134 24.40 8.93 1.16
CA VAL A 134 24.73 7.50 1.24
C VAL A 134 24.71 6.85 -0.16
N ASP A 135 23.68 7.11 -0.97
CA ASP A 135 23.59 6.61 -2.35
C ASP A 135 24.75 7.11 -3.24
N ALA A 136 25.23 8.34 -3.05
CA ALA A 136 26.38 8.88 -3.78
C ALA A 136 27.67 8.16 -3.36
N TRP A 137 27.92 8.04 -2.06
CA TRP A 137 29.07 7.33 -1.51
C TRP A 137 29.13 5.86 -1.94
N ILE A 138 27.99 5.16 -2.01
CA ILE A 138 27.94 3.78 -2.56
C ILE A 138 28.42 3.75 -4.02
N LYS A 139 28.02 4.73 -4.85
CA LYS A 139 28.34 4.75 -6.29
C LYS A 139 29.79 5.11 -6.59
N GLU A 140 30.46 5.81 -5.69
CA GLU A 140 31.87 6.18 -5.84
C GLU A 140 32.81 4.97 -5.85
N ASN A 141 32.40 3.84 -5.26
CA ASN A 141 33.22 2.64 -5.24
C ASN A 141 32.37 1.39 -5.51
N ALA A 142 32.67 0.71 -6.63
CA ALA A 142 31.94 -0.48 -7.07
C ALA A 142 31.93 -1.62 -6.04
N THR A 143 32.95 -1.74 -5.17
CA THR A 143 32.98 -2.78 -4.13
C THR A 143 31.88 -2.60 -3.07
N ARG A 144 31.31 -1.40 -2.95
CA ARG A 144 30.21 -1.08 -2.02
C ARG A 144 28.84 -1.56 -2.51
N ILE A 145 28.75 -2.11 -3.73
CA ILE A 145 27.50 -2.66 -4.25
C ILE A 145 26.92 -3.79 -3.37
N GLN A 146 27.79 -4.47 -2.61
CA GLN A 146 27.40 -5.52 -1.64
C GLN A 146 26.47 -5.01 -0.54
N TYR A 147 26.43 -3.70 -0.26
CA TYR A 147 25.53 -3.10 0.72
C TYR A 147 24.15 -2.79 0.14
N ILE A 148 23.93 -2.94 -1.17
CA ILE A 148 22.66 -2.59 -1.79
C ILE A 148 21.61 -3.66 -1.47
N LYS A 149 20.44 -3.20 -1.05
CA LYS A 149 19.26 -4.03 -0.83
C LYS A 149 18.75 -4.62 -2.15
N ASP A 150 18.36 -5.89 -2.14
CA ASP A 150 17.66 -6.50 -3.26
C ASP A 150 16.22 -6.00 -3.34
N MET A 151 15.98 -5.09 -4.28
CA MET A 151 14.67 -4.50 -4.48
C MET A 151 13.64 -5.47 -5.04
N LYS A 152 14.04 -6.61 -5.63
CA LYS A 152 13.08 -7.59 -6.18
C LYS A 152 12.27 -8.24 -5.06
N VAL A 153 12.94 -8.66 -3.99
CA VAL A 153 12.32 -9.35 -2.85
C VAL A 153 11.64 -8.38 -1.87
N ARG A 154 12.11 -7.13 -1.84
CA ARG A 154 11.56 -6.04 -1.02
C ARG A 154 10.34 -5.36 -1.65
N CYS A 155 10.19 -5.46 -2.96
CA CYS A 155 9.06 -4.90 -3.67
C CYS A 155 7.79 -5.71 -3.45
N LYS A 156 6.68 -5.06 -3.08
CA LYS A 156 5.36 -5.70 -3.14
C LYS A 156 5.12 -6.28 -4.55
N PRO A 157 4.60 -7.53 -4.66
CA PRO A 157 4.38 -8.21 -5.93
C PRO A 157 3.68 -7.33 -6.96
N ALA A 158 4.10 -7.42 -8.23
CA ALA A 158 3.59 -6.58 -9.31
C ALA A 158 2.06 -6.59 -9.36
N ARG A 159 1.42 -7.76 -9.21
CA ARG A 159 -0.05 -7.93 -9.19
C ARG A 159 -0.80 -7.02 -8.21
N LEU A 160 -0.18 -6.62 -7.10
CA LEU A 160 -0.76 -5.70 -6.11
C LEU A 160 -0.76 -4.24 -6.59
N ARG A 161 0.01 -3.93 -7.63
CA ARG A 161 0.11 -2.59 -8.25
C ARG A 161 -0.86 -2.40 -9.41
N TYR A 162 -1.45 -3.49 -9.91
CA TYR A 162 -2.49 -3.49 -10.95
C TYR A 162 -3.86 -3.57 -10.28
N LEU A 163 -4.57 -2.45 -10.27
CA LEU A 163 -5.84 -2.29 -9.57
C LEU A 163 -6.99 -2.28 -10.57
N LEU A 164 -7.90 -3.25 -10.45
CA LEU A 164 -9.15 -3.27 -11.22
C LEU A 164 -10.15 -2.32 -10.55
N LYS A 165 -10.61 -1.32 -11.31
CA LYS A 165 -11.55 -0.29 -10.83
C LYS A 165 -12.39 0.28 -11.96
N GLY A 166 -13.44 1.02 -11.63
CA GLY A 166 -14.19 1.79 -12.61
C GLY A 166 -13.38 2.99 -13.11
N ASN A 167 -13.46 3.25 -14.41
CA ASN A 167 -13.02 4.52 -14.97
C ASN A 167 -14.03 5.61 -14.60
N ALA A 168 -13.54 6.81 -14.30
CA ALA A 168 -14.41 7.96 -14.03
C ALA A 168 -14.81 8.64 -15.36
N GLY A 169 -15.35 9.86 -15.28
CA GLY A 169 -15.85 10.63 -16.44
C GLY A 169 -14.86 10.99 -17.55
N SER A 170 -13.60 10.53 -17.51
CA SER A 170 -12.61 10.81 -18.55
C SER A 170 -12.15 9.54 -19.25
N ALA A 171 -12.13 9.56 -20.59
CA ALA A 171 -11.55 8.48 -21.38
C ALA A 171 -10.05 8.33 -21.08
N ARG A 172 -9.55 7.10 -21.10
CA ARG A 172 -8.11 6.79 -20.97
C ARG A 172 -7.61 6.08 -22.22
N THR A 173 -6.31 6.08 -22.44
CA THR A 173 -5.70 5.31 -23.53
C THR A 173 -5.08 4.06 -22.94
N CYS A 174 -5.42 2.89 -23.50
CA CYS A 174 -4.84 1.62 -23.09
C CYS A 174 -3.35 1.58 -23.47
N SER A 175 -2.49 1.19 -22.53
CA SER A 175 -1.04 1.17 -22.73
C SER A 175 -0.57 -0.05 -23.53
N HIS A 176 -1.43 -1.06 -23.73
CA HIS A 176 -1.16 -2.24 -24.54
C HIS A 176 -1.71 -2.07 -25.96
N CYS A 177 -3.03 -2.07 -26.14
CA CYS A 177 -3.66 -2.02 -27.47
C CYS A 177 -3.81 -0.60 -28.07
N ARG A 178 -3.46 0.45 -27.31
CA ARG A 178 -3.58 1.87 -27.71
C ARG A 178 -5.00 2.40 -27.99
N LYS A 179 -6.03 1.53 -27.93
CA LYS A 179 -7.44 1.94 -28.04
C LYS A 179 -7.91 2.70 -26.78
N LYS A 180 -9.01 3.45 -26.93
CA LYS A 180 -9.64 4.18 -25.82
C LYS A 180 -10.32 3.21 -24.84
N ILE A 181 -10.18 3.52 -23.56
CA ILE A 181 -10.95 2.98 -22.45
C ILE A 181 -12.02 4.03 -22.16
N LEU A 182 -13.28 3.67 -22.36
CA LEU A 182 -14.39 4.60 -22.25
C LEU A 182 -14.57 5.10 -20.81
N PRO A 183 -15.12 6.32 -20.61
CA PRO A 183 -15.59 6.74 -19.30
C PRO A 183 -16.55 5.71 -18.71
N TYR A 184 -16.53 5.54 -17.39
CA TYR A 184 -17.47 4.64 -16.69
C TYR A 184 -17.43 3.18 -17.13
N SER A 185 -16.30 2.72 -17.70
CA SER A 185 -16.05 1.31 -17.99
C SER A 185 -15.07 0.69 -17.00
N PRO A 186 -15.02 -0.65 -16.86
CA PRO A 186 -13.94 -1.33 -16.15
C PRO A 186 -12.56 -0.98 -16.73
N MET A 187 -11.57 -0.78 -15.86
CA MET A 187 -10.17 -0.59 -16.27
C MET A 187 -9.18 -1.08 -15.21
N VAL A 188 -7.97 -1.42 -15.66
CA VAL A 188 -6.84 -1.72 -14.77
C VAL A 188 -5.90 -0.51 -14.71
N GLN A 189 -5.69 0.03 -13.51
CA GLN A 189 -4.71 1.08 -13.24
C GLN A 189 -3.44 0.46 -12.67
N TYR A 190 -2.31 0.63 -13.37
CA TYR A 190 -0.98 0.33 -12.85
C TYR A 190 -0.32 1.60 -12.34
N ARG A 191 -0.02 1.66 -11.03
CA ARG A 191 0.70 2.80 -10.42
C ARG A 191 2.16 2.44 -10.19
N PHE A 192 3.05 3.34 -10.62
CA PHE A 192 4.50 3.18 -10.43
C PHE A 192 5.16 4.53 -10.17
N ARG A 193 6.42 4.51 -9.75
CA ARG A 193 7.26 5.70 -9.65
C ARG A 193 8.35 5.62 -10.70
N GLU A 194 8.60 6.73 -11.37
CA GLU A 194 9.68 6.90 -12.32
C GLU A 194 10.38 8.21 -11.98
N PHE A 195 11.68 8.15 -11.68
CA PHE A 195 12.45 9.29 -11.15
C PHE A 195 11.75 10.00 -9.98
N GLY A 196 11.22 9.21 -9.03
CA GLY A 196 10.49 9.71 -7.86
C GLY A 196 9.06 10.19 -8.13
N LYS A 197 8.68 10.48 -9.37
CA LYS A 197 7.35 10.97 -9.74
C LYS A 197 6.35 9.82 -9.84
N LYS A 198 5.16 9.98 -9.24
CA LYS A 198 4.06 9.01 -9.34
C LYS A 198 3.49 9.06 -10.76
N LYS A 199 3.56 7.94 -11.47
CA LYS A 199 2.97 7.76 -12.81
C LYS A 199 1.91 6.66 -12.78
N SER A 200 1.04 6.68 -13.78
CA SER A 200 0.01 5.66 -13.98
C SER A 200 -0.02 5.22 -15.44
N ARG A 201 -0.16 3.92 -15.65
CA ARG A 201 -0.58 3.32 -16.93
C ARG A 201 -1.97 2.74 -16.76
N TYR A 202 -2.73 2.74 -17.85
CA TYR A 202 -4.10 2.24 -17.88
C TYR A 202 -4.20 1.14 -18.92
N TYR A 203 -4.98 0.10 -18.62
CA TYR A 203 -5.23 -1.03 -19.51
C TYR A 203 -6.73 -1.38 -19.50
N HIS A 204 -7.25 -1.88 -20.62
CA HIS A 204 -8.47 -2.69 -20.56
C HIS A 204 -8.22 -3.91 -19.67
N PRO A 205 -9.25 -4.47 -19.02
CA PRO A 205 -9.11 -5.69 -18.21
C PRO A 205 -8.37 -6.82 -18.94
N ASP A 206 -8.77 -7.10 -20.18
CA ASP A 206 -8.19 -8.18 -21.00
C ASP A 206 -6.82 -7.84 -21.60
N CYS A 207 -6.48 -6.54 -21.63
CA CYS A 207 -5.18 -6.06 -22.08
C CYS A 207 -4.14 -5.98 -20.94
N SER A 208 -4.51 -6.37 -19.72
CA SER A 208 -3.62 -6.27 -18.58
C SER A 208 -2.55 -7.36 -18.63
N PRO A 209 -1.25 -7.04 -18.47
CA PRO A 209 -0.18 -8.03 -18.50
C PRO A 209 -0.20 -8.97 -17.28
N VAL A 210 -0.99 -8.66 -16.25
CA VAL A 210 -1.15 -9.48 -15.05
C VAL A 210 -2.61 -9.49 -14.62
N LYS A 211 -3.06 -10.59 -14.02
CA LYS A 211 -4.38 -10.65 -13.39
C LYS A 211 -4.40 -9.72 -12.16
N PRO A 212 -5.24 -8.67 -12.13
CA PRO A 212 -5.25 -7.67 -11.05
C PRO A 212 -5.77 -8.27 -9.73
N HIS A 213 -5.12 -7.93 -8.60
CA HIS A 213 -5.35 -8.61 -7.31
C HIS A 213 -6.47 -8.01 -6.44
N LYS A 214 -7.02 -6.84 -6.75
CA LYS A 214 -8.04 -6.21 -5.90
C LYS A 214 -9.21 -5.72 -6.74
N ASN A 215 -10.39 -6.25 -6.44
CA ASN A 215 -11.63 -5.85 -7.07
C ASN A 215 -12.34 -4.81 -6.18
N LYS A 216 -12.06 -3.52 -6.41
CA LYS A 216 -12.93 -2.43 -5.89
C LYS A 216 -14.00 -2.06 -6.92
N LEU A 217 -14.05 -2.76 -8.05
CA LEU A 217 -14.98 -2.51 -9.12
C LEU A 217 -16.32 -3.15 -8.74
N GLN A 218 -17.31 -2.31 -8.48
CA GLN A 218 -18.70 -2.72 -8.49
C GLN A 218 -19.21 -2.48 -9.92
N GLN A 219 -19.65 -3.54 -10.60
CA GLN A 219 -20.20 -3.45 -11.95
C GLN A 219 -21.73 -3.42 -11.85
N ALA A 220 -22.34 -2.73 -12.81
CA ALA A 220 -23.77 -2.79 -13.02
C ALA A 220 -24.01 -3.31 -14.43
N ARG A 221 -24.87 -4.31 -14.55
CA ARG A 221 -25.47 -4.71 -15.82
C ARG A 221 -26.89 -4.17 -15.80
N ILE A 222 -27.21 -3.28 -16.73
CA ILE A 222 -28.51 -2.61 -16.79
C ILE A 222 -29.18 -2.93 -18.13
N ASP A 223 -30.48 -3.15 -18.09
CA ASP A 223 -31.30 -3.13 -19.30
C ASP A 223 -31.75 -1.68 -19.52
N TRP A 224 -31.45 -1.14 -20.70
CA TRP A 224 -31.81 0.21 -21.07
C TRP A 224 -32.32 0.24 -22.50
N GLN A 225 -33.63 0.47 -22.65
CA GLN A 225 -34.30 0.53 -23.95
C GLN A 225 -34.08 -0.73 -24.81
N GLY A 226 -34.07 -1.92 -24.19
CA GLY A 226 -33.86 -3.20 -24.87
C GLY A 226 -32.41 -3.54 -25.17
N GLU A 227 -31.45 -2.71 -24.76
CA GLU A 227 -30.03 -2.99 -24.84
C GLU A 227 -29.44 -3.27 -23.45
N VAL A 228 -28.64 -4.33 -23.36
CA VAL A 228 -27.88 -4.63 -22.14
C VAL A 228 -26.61 -3.80 -22.13
N LEU A 229 -26.52 -2.87 -21.18
CA LEU A 229 -25.35 -2.03 -20.98
C LEU A 229 -24.55 -2.46 -19.75
N ASN A 230 -23.23 -2.37 -19.89
CA ASN A 230 -22.29 -2.61 -18.80
C ASN A 230 -21.80 -1.26 -18.27
N GLY A 231 -22.01 -1.02 -16.99
CA GLY A 231 -21.58 0.18 -16.28
C GLY A 231 -20.80 -0.15 -15.02
N VAL A 232 -20.46 0.90 -14.29
CA VAL A 232 -19.75 0.83 -13.01
C VAL A 232 -20.53 1.58 -11.95
N ILE A 233 -20.47 1.09 -10.71
CA ILE A 233 -21.03 1.76 -9.55
C ILE A 233 -19.91 2.55 -8.88
N LEU A 234 -20.05 3.88 -8.90
CA LEU A 234 -19.06 4.81 -8.35
C LEU A 234 -19.77 5.84 -7.46
N PRO A 235 -19.06 6.47 -6.50
CA PRO A 235 -19.56 7.65 -5.83
C PRO A 235 -19.77 8.80 -6.82
N THR A 236 -20.95 9.39 -6.75
CA THR A 236 -21.35 10.57 -7.52
C THR A 236 -20.50 11.79 -7.12
N ARG A 237 -20.08 12.59 -8.11
CA ARG A 237 -19.25 13.80 -7.88
C ARG A 237 -20.05 15.06 -7.62
N GLU A 238 -21.27 15.10 -8.14
CA GLU A 238 -22.19 16.23 -8.08
C GLU A 238 -23.62 15.68 -8.08
N THR A 239 -24.53 16.32 -7.35
CA THR A 239 -25.92 15.87 -7.31
C THR A 239 -26.51 15.89 -8.72
N GLN A 240 -27.08 14.77 -9.15
CA GLN A 240 -27.70 14.60 -10.47
C GLN A 240 -29.01 13.81 -10.34
N PRO A 241 -30.00 14.07 -11.19
CA PRO A 241 -31.27 13.33 -11.17
C PRO A 241 -31.09 11.91 -11.71
N CYS A 242 -31.72 10.94 -11.05
CA CYS A 242 -31.78 9.57 -11.53
C CYS A 242 -32.65 9.49 -12.80
N LYS A 243 -32.12 8.86 -13.85
CA LYS A 243 -32.83 8.67 -15.12
C LYS A 243 -34.04 7.72 -15.05
N ILE A 244 -34.24 7.00 -13.95
CA ILE A 244 -35.37 6.08 -13.76
C ILE A 244 -36.48 6.73 -12.94
N CYS A 245 -36.19 7.16 -11.71
CA CYS A 245 -37.22 7.69 -10.80
C CYS A 245 -37.32 9.21 -10.78
N GLY A 246 -36.43 9.92 -11.49
CA GLY A 246 -36.38 11.39 -11.50
C GLY A 246 -35.83 12.03 -10.21
N GLN A 247 -35.71 11.28 -9.11
CA GLN A 247 -35.20 11.77 -7.83
C GLN A 247 -33.69 12.01 -7.87
N ASP A 248 -33.23 12.99 -7.10
CA ASP A 248 -31.81 13.32 -7.01
C ASP A 248 -30.98 12.21 -6.37
N VAL A 249 -29.76 12.05 -6.89
CA VAL A 249 -28.72 11.21 -6.33
C VAL A 249 -27.66 12.13 -5.72
N PRO A 250 -27.60 12.27 -4.38
CA PRO A 250 -26.70 13.23 -3.75
C PRO A 250 -25.21 12.95 -4.01
N THR A 251 -24.40 14.00 -4.02
CA THR A 251 -22.93 13.89 -4.06
C THR A 251 -22.39 12.91 -3.01
N GLY A 252 -21.40 12.09 -3.40
CA GLY A 252 -20.76 11.09 -2.53
C GLY A 252 -21.53 9.78 -2.40
N THR A 253 -22.81 9.73 -2.77
CA THR A 253 -23.59 8.48 -2.77
C THR A 253 -23.21 7.59 -3.95
N LYS A 254 -23.37 6.27 -3.81
CA LYS A 254 -23.07 5.33 -4.90
C LYS A 254 -24.17 5.38 -5.96
N ALA A 255 -23.78 5.58 -7.21
CA ALA A 255 -24.68 5.59 -8.37
C ALA A 255 -24.18 4.64 -9.46
N VAL A 256 -25.10 4.17 -10.29
CA VAL A 256 -24.76 3.51 -11.55
C VAL A 256 -24.35 4.57 -12.55
N HIS A 257 -23.22 4.35 -13.20
CA HIS A 257 -22.78 5.09 -14.36
C HIS A 257 -22.56 4.10 -15.50
N ALA A 258 -23.37 4.22 -16.55
CA ALA A 258 -23.24 3.45 -17.78
C ALA A 258 -23.25 4.40 -18.97
N ARG A 259 -22.77 3.94 -20.12
CA ARG A 259 -22.68 4.79 -21.30
C ARG A 259 -23.20 4.05 -22.53
N ARG A 260 -24.06 4.73 -23.28
CA ARG A 260 -24.48 4.34 -24.63
C ARG A 260 -24.03 5.44 -25.57
N ASP A 261 -23.02 5.15 -26.39
CA ASP A 261 -22.35 6.14 -27.26
C ASP A 261 -21.93 7.42 -26.52
N ARG A 262 -22.68 8.51 -26.73
CA ARG A 262 -22.44 9.81 -26.11
C ARG A 262 -23.27 10.03 -24.84
N GLU A 263 -24.37 9.30 -24.67
CA GLU A 263 -25.30 9.44 -23.56
C GLU A 263 -24.77 8.77 -22.29
N LEU A 264 -24.87 9.49 -21.17
CA LEU A 264 -24.62 8.97 -19.83
C LEU A 264 -25.93 8.51 -19.21
N ILE A 265 -25.98 7.24 -18.84
CA ILE A 265 -27.09 6.66 -18.09
C ILE A 265 -26.68 6.62 -16.63
N PHE A 266 -27.45 7.32 -15.81
CA PHE A 266 -27.11 7.63 -14.42
C PHE A 266 -28.30 7.42 -13.50
N GLY A 267 -28.08 6.90 -12.30
CA GLY A 267 -29.15 6.75 -11.31
C GLY A 267 -28.82 5.88 -10.11
N HIS A 268 -29.79 5.72 -9.22
CA HIS A 268 -29.62 4.88 -8.03
C HIS A 268 -29.43 3.41 -8.42
N PRO A 269 -28.51 2.67 -7.76
CA PRO A 269 -28.29 1.26 -8.06
C PRO A 269 -29.53 0.39 -7.91
N ASN A 270 -30.47 0.75 -7.04
CA ASN A 270 -31.70 0.00 -6.82
C ASN A 270 -32.73 0.21 -7.94
N CYS A 271 -32.80 1.40 -8.54
CA CYS A 271 -33.73 1.69 -9.63
C CYS A 271 -33.44 0.86 -10.89
N PHE A 272 -32.18 0.50 -11.12
CA PHE A 272 -31.80 -0.41 -12.21
C PHE A 272 -31.97 -1.89 -11.88
N LYS A 273 -32.27 -2.24 -10.61
CA LYS A 273 -32.61 -3.62 -10.21
C LYS A 273 -34.11 -3.88 -10.26
N SER A 274 -34.94 -2.85 -10.02
CA SER A 274 -36.41 -2.96 -10.01
C SER A 274 -37.01 -3.16 -11.39
N LEU A 275 -36.36 -2.70 -12.47
CA LEU A 275 -36.81 -2.92 -13.85
C LEU A 275 -36.88 -4.41 -14.26
N ASN A 276 -36.19 -5.30 -13.54
CA ASN A 276 -36.23 -6.75 -13.80
C ASN A 276 -37.41 -7.48 -13.14
N LYS A 277 -38.31 -6.78 -12.43
CA LYS A 277 -39.44 -7.42 -11.72
C LYS A 277 -40.81 -7.24 -12.38
N ASP A 278 -40.99 -6.32 -13.32
CA ASP A 278 -42.31 -5.97 -13.87
C ASP A 278 -42.57 -6.52 -15.29
N THR A 279 -41.97 -7.66 -15.64
CA THR A 279 -42.35 -8.44 -16.85
C THR A 279 -42.65 -9.89 -16.49
N CYS A 280 -43.57 -10.09 -15.55
CA CYS A 280 -44.33 -11.33 -15.37
C CYS A 280 -45.58 -11.03 -14.54
N THR A 281 -46.55 -10.35 -15.15
CA THR A 281 -47.96 -10.42 -14.73
C THR A 281 -48.83 -10.20 -15.95
N GLU A 282 -49.45 -11.32 -16.34
CA GLU A 282 -50.67 -11.53 -17.15
C GLU A 282 -50.73 -11.02 -18.60
#